data_AF-A0AAD7YHZ6-F1
#
_entry.id   AF-A0AAD7YHZ6-F1
#
_cell.length_a   1.000
_cell.length_b   1.000
_cell.length_c   1.000
_cell.angle_alpha   90.00
_cell.angle_beta   90.00
_cell.angle_gamma   90.00
#
_symmetry.space_group_name_H-M   'P 1'
#
loop_
_entity.id
_entity.type
_entity.pdbx_description
1 polymer ?
#
loop_
_entity_poly.entity_id
_entity_poly.type
_entity_poly.pdbx_seq_one_letter_code
_entity_poly.pdbx_strand_id
1 'polypeptide(L)'
;MSVVPSSLSFNSSVATSQNDSQDDAEPTKVKNYLKERLKSRIFLGRYVERRLADKRIGYRDVVIISAAEVSLKKDLFDVQHKLVAICPNTHWIGITDTESLGYSPGICLWTEIDNQPFGPFWFQIKSLKFRDGEVMVTLKCLRHISDAFLEVEPILTGAAKKTKPTENTDKKLENSVAALNETYSDFVETLKGFLSISNVKEFITFLLAFVIAIFTGSTSFINFLGNFILALLREFSILVKNSTPMFLGLLDFFSKIVGGFYILLAMLFRQSAPVPSMNKRTVGVYDRSRRSYNDQYDDRQFD
;
A
#
# COMPACT_ATOMS: atom_id res chain seq x y z
N MET A 1 -60.96 49.44 49.17
CA MET A 1 -60.22 49.13 47.93
C MET A 1 -58.82 49.73 48.05
N SER A 2 -57.74 49.21 47.48
CA SER A 2 -57.42 47.83 47.04
C SER A 2 -55.95 47.79 46.60
N VAL A 3 -55.11 46.95 47.23
CA VAL A 3 -53.72 46.60 46.80
C VAL A 3 -52.63 47.69 46.91
N VAL A 4 -51.40 47.21 47.17
CA VAL A 4 -50.15 47.82 47.68
C VAL A 4 -48.99 46.85 47.27
N PRO A 5 -47.66 47.15 47.21
CA PRO A 5 -46.86 48.39 47.19
C PRO A 5 -46.18 48.56 45.79
N SER A 6 -44.88 48.76 45.46
CA SER A 6 -43.58 49.05 46.13
C SER A 6 -42.49 49.51 45.11
N SER A 7 -41.38 50.09 45.62
CA SER A 7 -39.95 49.98 45.16
C SER A 7 -39.55 50.23 43.69
N LEU A 8 -38.69 51.19 43.33
CA LEU A 8 -37.22 51.33 43.64
C LEU A 8 -36.34 50.28 42.91
N SER A 9 -35.15 50.60 42.36
CA SER A 9 -34.33 51.84 42.38
C SER A 9 -33.28 51.88 41.25
N PHE A 10 -32.71 53.09 41.02
CA PHE A 10 -31.40 53.42 40.42
C PHE A 10 -30.55 52.32 39.75
N ASN A 11 -30.19 52.56 38.48
CA ASN A 11 -28.97 52.02 37.85
C ASN A 11 -28.02 53.18 37.53
N SER A 12 -26.72 53.03 37.86
CA SER A 12 -25.65 53.97 37.49
C SER A 12 -24.58 53.25 36.67
N SER A 13 -24.38 53.66 35.42
CA SER A 13 -23.55 52.94 34.45
C SER A 13 -22.09 53.43 34.42
N VAL A 14 -21.24 52.73 35.18
CA VAL A 14 -19.77 52.63 35.05
C VAL A 14 -19.50 51.12 35.15
N ALA A 15 -18.76 50.45 34.27
CA ALA A 15 -17.33 50.65 34.05
C ALA A 15 -16.79 50.00 32.75
N THR A 16 -15.57 50.40 32.39
CA THR A 16 -14.50 49.61 31.74
C THR A 16 -14.85 48.71 30.55
N SER A 17 -14.73 49.26 29.34
CA SER A 17 -14.55 48.50 28.10
C SER A 17 -13.05 48.28 27.79
N GLN A 18 -12.41 47.28 28.38
CA GLN A 18 -11.05 46.87 27.99
C GLN A 18 -10.72 45.42 28.42
N ASN A 19 -10.02 44.70 27.54
CA ASN A 19 -9.37 43.40 27.73
C ASN A 19 -10.22 42.23 28.30
N ASP A 20 -10.86 41.47 27.41
CA ASP A 20 -11.17 40.03 27.63
C ASP A 20 -11.42 39.32 26.28
N SER A 21 -10.38 39.23 25.44
CA SER A 21 -10.52 38.68 24.07
C SER A 21 -9.27 38.01 23.49
N GLN A 22 -8.20 37.86 24.29
CA GLN A 22 -6.91 37.36 23.81
C GLN A 22 -6.59 35.94 24.28
N ASP A 23 -7.01 35.57 25.50
CA ASP A 23 -6.60 34.32 26.13
C ASP A 23 -7.33 33.09 25.56
N ASP A 24 -8.62 33.20 25.25
CA ASP A 24 -9.41 32.11 24.63
C ASP A 24 -8.90 31.68 23.23
N ALA A 25 -8.11 32.55 22.59
CA ALA A 25 -7.49 32.27 21.29
C ALA A 25 -6.31 31.28 21.41
N GLU A 26 -5.61 31.21 22.54
CA GLU A 26 -4.47 30.30 22.71
C GLU A 26 -4.86 28.82 22.82
N PRO A 27 -5.74 28.37 23.75
CA PRO A 27 -6.10 26.96 23.84
C PRO A 27 -6.79 26.48 22.56
N THR A 28 -7.50 27.36 21.85
CA THR A 28 -8.11 27.08 20.55
C THR A 28 -7.07 26.82 19.45
N LYS A 29 -5.99 27.61 19.38
CA LYS A 29 -4.85 27.36 18.48
C LYS A 29 -4.18 26.02 18.79
N VAL A 30 -3.89 25.73 20.06
CA VAL A 30 -3.23 24.47 20.43
C VAL A 30 -4.14 23.25 20.18
N LYS A 31 -5.45 23.33 20.48
CA LYS A 31 -6.43 22.29 20.13
C LYS A 31 -6.45 22.00 18.62
N ASN A 32 -6.24 22.99 17.76
CA ASN A 32 -6.17 22.78 16.30
C ASN A 32 -4.82 22.19 15.86
N TYR A 33 -3.69 22.64 16.39
CA TYR A 33 -2.38 22.01 16.17
C TYR A 33 -2.38 20.51 16.54
N LEU A 34 -3.00 20.14 17.67
CA LEU A 34 -3.11 18.74 18.09
C LEU A 34 -3.99 17.90 17.15
N LYS A 35 -5.08 18.47 16.59
CA LYS A 35 -5.87 17.81 15.54
C LYS A 35 -5.01 17.55 14.31
N GLU A 36 -4.30 18.57 13.82
CA GLU A 36 -3.49 18.48 12.60
C GLU A 36 -2.32 17.49 12.74
N ARG A 37 -1.69 17.42 13.92
CA ARG A 37 -0.59 16.48 14.22
C ARG A 37 -0.98 15.00 14.06
N LEU A 38 -2.23 14.66 14.40
CA LEU A 38 -2.74 13.27 14.32
C LEU A 38 -3.61 13.00 13.10
N LYS A 39 -4.23 14.01 12.50
CA LYS A 39 -5.17 13.86 11.37
C LYS A 39 -4.52 13.12 10.20
N SER A 40 -5.30 12.25 9.55
CA SER A 40 -4.93 11.44 8.39
C SER A 40 -3.83 10.38 8.58
N ARG A 41 -3.17 10.32 9.75
CA ARG A 41 -2.26 9.22 10.11
C ARG A 41 -2.96 7.87 9.96
N ILE A 42 -2.33 6.95 9.23
CA ILE A 42 -2.75 5.55 9.09
C ILE A 42 -1.87 4.70 10.00
N PHE A 43 -2.45 3.70 10.67
CA PHE A 43 -1.72 2.79 11.56
C PHE A 43 -2.38 1.41 11.65
N LEU A 44 -1.60 0.40 12.03
CA LEU A 44 -2.09 -0.92 12.40
C LEU A 44 -2.52 -0.96 13.87
N GLY A 45 -3.76 -1.37 14.12
CA GLY A 45 -4.27 -1.65 15.46
C GLY A 45 -5.17 -2.88 15.50
N ARG A 46 -5.42 -3.39 16.71
CA ARG A 46 -6.43 -4.43 16.97
C ARG A 46 -7.56 -3.84 17.80
N TYR A 47 -8.78 -3.91 17.27
CA TYR A 47 -10.00 -3.64 18.05
C TYR A 47 -10.28 -4.87 18.91
N VAL A 48 -10.25 -4.70 20.23
CA VAL A 48 -10.29 -5.82 21.19
C VAL A 48 -11.68 -5.99 21.80
N GLU A 49 -12.24 -4.92 22.36
CA GLU A 49 -13.49 -4.98 23.12
C GLU A 49 -14.15 -3.60 23.23
N ARG A 50 -15.39 -3.58 23.72
CA ARG A 50 -16.13 -2.36 24.07
C ARG A 50 -16.30 -2.28 25.59
N ARG A 51 -15.56 -1.39 26.24
CA ARG A 51 -15.48 -1.25 27.71
C ARG A 51 -16.22 0.00 28.19
N LEU A 52 -16.78 -0.04 29.40
CA LEU A 52 -17.32 1.14 30.08
C LEU A 52 -16.14 2.03 30.52
N ALA A 53 -16.03 3.23 29.95
CA ALA A 53 -14.90 4.12 30.19
C ALA A 53 -15.05 4.92 31.50
N ASP A 54 -16.22 5.53 31.69
CA ASP A 54 -16.67 6.14 32.94
C ASP A 54 -18.21 6.14 32.98
N LYS A 55 -18.80 6.24 34.17
CA LYS A 55 -20.24 6.34 34.40
C LYS A 55 -20.88 7.55 33.72
N ARG A 56 -20.14 8.65 33.50
CA ARG A 56 -20.64 9.86 32.78
C ARG A 56 -20.51 9.75 31.26
N ILE A 57 -19.61 8.90 30.78
CA ILE A 57 -19.17 8.83 29.38
C ILE A 57 -19.81 7.64 28.65
N GLY A 58 -20.05 6.55 29.39
CA GLY A 58 -20.60 5.30 28.86
C GLY A 58 -19.55 4.42 28.18
N TYR A 59 -20.03 3.54 27.30
CA TYR A 59 -19.19 2.57 26.60
C TYR A 59 -18.38 3.20 25.46
N ARG A 60 -17.12 2.80 25.33
CA ARG A 60 -16.18 3.21 24.28
C ARG A 60 -15.44 1.98 23.74
N ASP A 61 -15.01 2.06 22.50
CA ASP A 61 -14.43 0.96 21.74
C ASP A 61 -12.90 1.02 21.86
N VAL A 62 -12.26 -0.08 22.29
CA VAL A 62 -10.84 -0.12 22.68
C VAL A 62 -9.98 -0.69 21.54
N VAL A 63 -9.11 0.16 20.98
CA VAL A 63 -8.14 -0.22 19.94
C VAL A 63 -6.72 -0.16 20.50
N ILE A 64 -6.02 -1.30 20.50
CA ILE A 64 -4.60 -1.38 20.86
C ILE A 64 -3.76 -1.11 19.61
N ILE A 65 -2.79 -0.19 19.70
CA ILE A 65 -1.85 0.14 18.62
C ILE A 65 -0.71 -0.89 18.58
N SER A 66 -0.37 -1.37 17.37
CA SER A 66 0.74 -2.30 17.11
C SER A 66 2.07 -1.86 17.76
N ALA A 67 2.95 -2.82 18.10
CA ALA A 67 4.27 -2.50 18.62
C ALA A 67 5.19 -1.82 17.58
N ALA A 68 4.95 -2.03 16.29
CA ALA A 68 5.72 -1.41 15.20
C ALA A 68 5.52 0.10 15.04
N GLU A 69 4.40 0.65 15.52
CA GLU A 69 3.96 2.04 15.28
C GLU A 69 4.66 3.06 16.22
N VAL A 70 5.98 2.95 16.36
CA VAL A 70 6.81 3.73 17.31
C VAL A 70 6.67 5.24 17.11
N SER A 71 6.57 5.69 15.85
CA SER A 71 6.39 7.10 15.48
C SER A 71 5.05 7.66 15.95
N LEU A 72 3.95 6.94 15.70
CA LEU A 72 2.62 7.33 16.17
C LEU A 72 2.51 7.25 17.70
N LYS A 73 3.12 6.24 18.33
CA LYS A 73 3.14 6.16 19.80
C LYS A 73 3.79 7.39 20.44
N LYS A 74 4.90 7.88 19.88
CA LYS A 74 5.51 9.14 20.32
C LYS A 74 4.59 10.34 20.10
N ASP A 75 4.04 10.51 18.89
CA ASP A 75 3.10 11.61 18.60
C ASP A 75 1.88 11.60 19.54
N LEU A 76 1.39 10.42 19.95
CA LEU A 76 0.27 10.29 20.89
C LEU A 76 0.64 10.65 22.32
N PHE A 77 1.82 10.27 22.82
CA PHE A 77 2.30 10.73 24.14
C PHE A 77 2.54 12.25 24.16
N ASP A 78 3.17 12.81 23.12
CA ASP A 78 3.38 14.25 22.95
C ASP A 78 2.03 15.01 22.95
N VAL A 79 0.98 14.43 22.34
CA VAL A 79 -0.39 14.98 22.35
C VAL A 79 -1.06 14.80 23.70
N GLN A 80 -0.97 13.63 24.34
CA GLN A 80 -1.57 13.34 25.64
C GLN A 80 -1.05 14.29 26.73
N HIS A 81 0.27 14.50 26.79
CA HIS A 81 0.89 15.45 27.73
C HIS A 81 0.38 16.88 27.52
N LYS A 82 0.22 17.31 26.26
CA LYS A 82 -0.34 18.63 25.94
C LYS A 82 -1.84 18.73 26.26
N LEU A 83 -2.61 17.67 26.06
CA LEU A 83 -4.02 17.63 26.44
C LEU A 83 -4.21 17.72 27.96
N VAL A 84 -3.38 17.03 28.76
CA VAL A 84 -3.40 17.13 30.23
C VAL A 84 -3.07 18.56 30.69
N ALA A 85 -2.10 19.23 30.06
CA ALA A 85 -1.75 20.61 30.38
C ALA A 85 -2.85 21.64 30.04
N ILE A 86 -3.66 21.40 28.99
CA ILE A 86 -4.74 22.31 28.54
C ILE A 86 -6.07 22.02 29.25
N CYS A 87 -6.34 20.76 29.59
CA CYS A 87 -7.60 20.30 30.18
C CYS A 87 -7.38 19.53 31.51
N PRO A 88 -6.70 20.11 32.52
CA PRO A 88 -6.45 19.42 33.79
C PRO A 88 -7.76 19.03 34.48
N ASN A 89 -7.92 17.74 34.79
CA ASN A 89 -9.02 17.09 35.54
C ASN A 89 -10.48 17.38 35.10
N THR A 90 -10.70 18.15 34.04
CA THR A 90 -12.03 18.53 33.54
C THR A 90 -12.53 17.62 32.42
N HIS A 91 -11.61 17.06 31.63
CA HIS A 91 -11.94 16.22 30.47
C HIS A 91 -11.26 14.86 30.60
N TRP A 92 -12.00 13.78 30.35
CA TRP A 92 -11.42 12.46 30.15
C TRP A 92 -10.72 12.39 28.79
N ILE A 93 -9.55 11.75 28.73
CA ILE A 93 -8.72 11.66 27.53
C ILE A 93 -8.71 10.20 27.04
N GLY A 94 -9.22 9.95 25.84
CA GLY A 94 -9.29 8.63 25.20
C GLY A 94 -7.95 8.06 24.70
N ILE A 95 -6.85 8.36 25.41
CA ILE A 95 -5.50 7.82 25.18
C ILE A 95 -5.02 7.29 26.52
N THR A 96 -4.66 6.01 26.59
CA THR A 96 -4.26 5.35 27.85
C THR A 96 -3.18 4.32 27.57
N ASP A 97 -2.28 4.07 28.53
CA ASP A 97 -1.35 2.94 28.41
C ASP A 97 -2.08 1.61 28.64
N THR A 98 -1.67 0.59 27.88
CA THR A 98 -2.08 -0.82 28.09
C THR A 98 -1.81 -1.36 29.49
N GLU A 99 -0.78 -0.86 30.19
CA GLU A 99 -0.41 -1.36 31.53
C GLU A 99 -1.56 -1.18 32.54
N SER A 100 -2.35 -0.11 32.44
CA SER A 100 -3.53 0.11 33.30
C SER A 100 -4.78 -0.65 32.85
N LEU A 101 -4.73 -1.39 31.73
CA LEU A 101 -5.82 -2.24 31.25
C LEU A 101 -5.51 -3.75 31.33
N GLY A 102 -4.24 -4.13 31.59
CA GLY A 102 -3.80 -5.52 31.71
C GLY A 102 -3.46 -6.21 30.38
N TYR A 103 -3.15 -5.45 29.33
CA TYR A 103 -2.74 -5.99 28.02
C TYR A 103 -1.22 -5.93 27.81
N SER A 104 -0.74 -6.50 26.70
CA SER A 104 0.66 -6.39 26.26
C SER A 104 1.07 -4.93 26.01
N PRO A 105 2.33 -4.54 26.31
CA PRO A 105 2.76 -3.14 26.36
C PRO A 105 2.59 -2.36 25.04
N GLY A 106 1.90 -1.22 25.12
CA GLY A 106 1.48 -0.38 24.01
C GLY A 106 0.52 0.73 24.43
N ILE A 107 -0.14 1.35 23.46
CA ILE A 107 -1.10 2.43 23.72
C ILE A 107 -2.49 1.96 23.29
N CYS A 108 -3.47 2.17 24.16
CA CYS A 108 -4.89 2.03 23.89
C CYS A 108 -5.47 3.37 23.44
N LEU A 109 -6.17 3.36 22.30
CA LEU A 109 -7.08 4.42 21.89
C LEU A 109 -8.51 4.01 22.21
N TRP A 110 -9.25 4.91 22.84
CA TRP A 110 -10.68 4.77 23.06
C TRP A 110 -11.43 5.64 22.05
N THR A 111 -12.30 5.02 21.27
CA THR A 111 -13.00 5.65 20.13
C THR A 111 -14.49 5.25 20.11
N GLU A 112 -15.22 5.80 19.15
CA GLU A 112 -16.48 5.25 18.62
C GLU A 112 -16.13 4.53 17.29
N ILE A 113 -16.58 3.29 17.07
CA ILE A 113 -16.39 2.51 15.83
C ILE A 113 -17.74 2.06 15.24
N ASP A 114 -17.88 2.25 13.93
CA ASP A 114 -19.09 1.97 13.17
C ASP A 114 -19.28 0.45 12.91
N ASN A 115 -19.78 -0.29 13.91
CA ASN A 115 -20.23 -1.70 13.84
C ASN A 115 -19.27 -2.69 13.14
N GLN A 116 -17.97 -2.58 13.38
CA GLN A 116 -16.99 -3.56 12.90
C GLN A 116 -16.87 -4.75 13.86
N PRO A 117 -16.50 -5.96 13.38
CA PRO A 117 -16.12 -7.07 14.25
C PRO A 117 -14.80 -6.76 15.00
N PHE A 118 -14.56 -7.46 16.12
CA PHE A 118 -13.26 -7.44 16.80
C PHE A 118 -12.20 -8.12 15.91
N GLY A 119 -10.95 -7.65 15.98
CA GLY A 119 -9.85 -8.11 15.11
C GLY A 119 -8.88 -7.01 14.72
N PRO A 120 -7.85 -7.31 13.90
CA PRO A 120 -6.89 -6.31 13.43
C PRO A 120 -7.34 -5.58 12.16
N PHE A 121 -7.11 -4.28 12.12
CA PHE A 121 -7.47 -3.42 11.00
C PHE A 121 -6.38 -2.38 10.75
N TRP A 122 -6.31 -1.93 9.49
CA TRP A 122 -5.75 -0.62 9.18
C TRP A 122 -6.75 0.46 9.59
N PHE A 123 -6.36 1.31 10.53
CA PHE A 123 -7.12 2.48 10.98
C PHE A 123 -6.52 3.76 10.42
N GLN A 124 -7.36 4.75 10.17
CA GLN A 124 -6.94 6.13 9.91
C GLN A 124 -7.54 7.08 10.94
N ILE A 125 -6.75 7.98 11.52
CA ILE A 125 -7.27 9.02 12.43
C ILE A 125 -8.02 10.07 11.59
N LYS A 126 -9.34 10.18 11.80
CA LYS A 126 -10.21 11.21 11.20
C LYS A 126 -9.89 12.59 11.81
N SER A 127 -9.99 12.70 13.14
CA SER A 127 -9.71 13.90 13.93
C SER A 127 -9.71 13.57 15.43
N LEU A 128 -9.19 14.48 16.27
CA LEU A 128 -9.64 14.60 17.67
C LEU A 128 -11.02 15.27 17.71
N LYS A 129 -11.98 14.64 18.40
CA LYS A 129 -13.22 15.26 18.90
C LYS A 129 -12.94 15.84 20.28
N PHE A 130 -13.46 17.04 20.53
CA PHE A 130 -13.55 17.66 21.84
C PHE A 130 -15.04 17.84 22.15
N ARG A 131 -15.49 17.33 23.29
CA ARG A 131 -16.82 17.53 23.90
C ARG A 131 -16.59 18.03 25.32
N ASP A 132 -17.61 18.59 25.97
CA ASP A 132 -17.50 19.39 27.21
C ASP A 132 -16.99 18.64 28.46
N GLY A 133 -16.75 17.32 28.35
CA GLY A 133 -16.08 16.49 29.35
C GLY A 133 -15.26 15.32 28.77
N GLU A 134 -15.08 15.22 27.45
CA GLU A 134 -14.25 14.17 26.84
C GLU A 134 -13.46 14.65 25.61
N VAL A 135 -12.22 14.16 25.48
CA VAL A 135 -11.37 14.31 24.30
C VAL A 135 -11.08 12.93 23.72
N MET A 136 -11.57 12.69 22.50
CA MET A 136 -11.59 11.36 21.88
C MET A 136 -10.90 11.39 20.52
N VAL A 137 -10.03 10.41 20.26
CA VAL A 137 -9.49 10.17 18.91
C VAL A 137 -10.54 9.43 18.09
N THR A 138 -10.94 9.98 16.95
CA THR A 138 -11.91 9.31 16.07
C THR A 138 -11.23 8.61 14.91
N LEU A 139 -11.61 7.35 14.70
CA LEU A 139 -11.01 6.49 13.68
C LEU A 139 -11.92 6.28 12.46
N LYS A 140 -11.29 5.95 11.33
CA LYS A 140 -11.89 5.32 10.16
C LYS A 140 -11.25 3.95 9.99
N CYS A 141 -12.05 2.89 9.97
CA CYS A 141 -11.59 1.57 9.56
C CYS A 141 -11.36 1.61 8.04
N LEU A 142 -10.16 1.29 7.57
CA LEU A 142 -9.82 1.25 6.14
C LEU A 142 -9.96 -0.15 5.57
N ARG A 143 -9.40 -1.15 6.25
CA ARG A 143 -9.34 -2.55 5.79
C ARG A 143 -9.15 -3.49 6.96
N HIS A 144 -9.94 -4.57 7.00
CA HIS A 144 -9.73 -5.72 7.88
C HIS A 144 -8.51 -6.54 7.44
N ILE A 145 -7.77 -7.09 8.40
CA ILE A 145 -6.64 -7.99 8.20
C ILE A 145 -6.99 -9.33 8.84
N SER A 146 -6.76 -10.45 8.18
CA SER A 146 -6.90 -11.77 8.81
C SER A 146 -5.72 -12.00 9.75
N ASP A 147 -5.93 -12.53 10.96
CA ASP A 147 -4.85 -12.74 11.93
C ASP A 147 -3.70 -13.61 11.37
N ALA A 148 -4.01 -14.61 10.54
CA ALA A 148 -3.02 -15.43 9.81
C ALA A 148 -2.03 -14.61 8.96
N PHE A 149 -2.38 -13.40 8.51
CA PHE A 149 -1.44 -12.50 7.82
C PHE A 149 -0.43 -11.85 8.78
N LEU A 150 -0.83 -11.60 10.03
CA LEU A 150 0.07 -11.07 11.07
C LEU A 150 0.99 -12.15 11.65
N GLU A 151 0.61 -13.43 11.55
CA GLU A 151 1.45 -14.58 11.90
C GLU A 151 2.57 -14.78 10.86
N VAL A 152 2.28 -14.54 9.57
CA VAL A 152 3.27 -14.59 8.48
C VAL A 152 4.19 -13.36 8.48
N GLU A 153 3.69 -12.17 8.83
CA GLU A 153 4.49 -10.93 8.88
C GLU A 153 4.61 -10.34 10.31
N PRO A 154 5.38 -10.95 11.23
CA PRO A 154 5.56 -10.48 12.61
C PRO A 154 6.25 -9.10 12.72
N ILE A 155 6.80 -8.60 11.61
CA ILE A 155 7.33 -7.23 11.48
C ILE A 155 6.20 -6.21 11.68
N LEU A 156 5.00 -6.47 11.15
CA LEU A 156 3.86 -5.54 11.22
C LEU A 156 3.31 -5.38 12.63
N THR A 157 3.24 -6.48 13.40
CA THR A 157 2.85 -6.47 14.82
C THR A 157 3.95 -5.91 15.72
N GLY A 158 5.17 -5.69 15.21
CA GLY A 158 6.35 -5.36 15.99
C GLY A 158 6.77 -6.48 16.95
N ALA A 159 6.37 -7.72 16.66
CA ALA A 159 6.58 -8.90 17.48
C ALA A 159 8.02 -9.45 17.35
N ALA A 160 9.01 -8.59 17.57
CA ALA A 160 10.41 -8.96 17.66
C ALA A 160 10.66 -9.85 18.90
N LYS A 161 10.42 -11.15 18.74
CA LYS A 161 10.71 -12.19 19.73
C LYS A 161 12.17 -12.04 20.17
N LYS A 162 12.40 -11.74 21.46
CA LYS A 162 13.71 -11.42 22.04
C LYS A 162 14.65 -12.64 22.11
N THR A 163 15.11 -13.13 20.96
CA THR A 163 16.30 -13.97 20.88
C THR A 163 17.53 -13.07 20.99
N LYS A 164 18.50 -13.45 21.82
CA LYS A 164 19.71 -12.64 22.07
C LYS A 164 20.63 -12.62 20.84
N PRO A 165 21.37 -11.52 20.58
CA PRO A 165 22.24 -11.41 19.42
C PRO A 165 23.63 -12.01 19.67
N THR A 166 24.08 -12.90 18.79
CA THR A 166 25.50 -13.25 18.63
C THR A 166 25.85 -13.52 17.15
N GLU A 167 26.60 -12.58 16.57
CA GLU A 167 27.58 -12.75 15.48
C GLU A 167 27.17 -13.19 14.05
N ASN A 168 27.40 -12.23 13.15
CA ASN A 168 28.18 -12.36 11.90
C ASN A 168 27.54 -13.05 10.69
N THR A 169 26.70 -12.26 9.99
CA THR A 169 26.66 -11.95 8.54
C THR A 169 26.82 -13.04 7.46
N ASP A 170 27.70 -14.04 7.60
CA ASP A 170 28.06 -14.95 6.50
C ASP A 170 27.10 -16.15 6.35
N LYS A 171 26.32 -16.47 7.40
CA LYS A 171 25.45 -17.67 7.48
C LYS A 171 24.16 -17.62 6.62
N LYS A 172 24.05 -16.70 5.66
CA LYS A 172 22.81 -16.50 4.89
C LYS A 172 22.48 -17.67 3.95
N LEU A 173 23.49 -18.41 3.47
CA LEU A 173 23.29 -19.53 2.55
C LEU A 173 22.87 -20.82 3.28
N GLU A 174 23.60 -21.19 4.35
CA GLU A 174 23.38 -22.44 5.10
C GLU A 174 22.02 -22.47 5.79
N ASN A 175 21.58 -21.34 6.36
CA ASN A 175 20.26 -21.22 7.00
C ASN A 175 19.10 -21.56 6.05
N SER A 176 19.26 -21.39 4.73
CA SER A 176 18.22 -21.74 3.75
C SER A 176 18.10 -23.26 3.59
N VAL A 177 19.22 -23.99 3.64
CA VAL A 177 19.24 -25.45 3.56
C VAL A 177 18.81 -26.06 4.90
N ALA A 178 19.26 -25.50 6.02
CA ALA A 178 18.85 -25.91 7.37
C ALA A 178 17.34 -25.79 7.56
N ALA A 179 16.73 -24.63 7.25
CA ALA A 179 15.29 -24.41 7.41
C ALA A 179 14.43 -25.35 6.54
N LEU A 180 14.89 -25.69 5.33
CA LEU A 180 14.21 -26.68 4.48
C LEU A 180 14.34 -28.11 5.06
N ASN A 181 15.48 -28.44 5.66
CA ASN A 181 15.72 -29.74 6.27
C ASN A 181 14.96 -29.92 7.59
N GLU A 182 14.87 -28.87 8.42
CA GLU A 182 14.01 -28.80 9.62
C GLU A 182 12.53 -28.92 9.22
N THR A 183 12.08 -28.17 8.20
CA THR A 183 10.71 -28.31 7.67
C THR A 183 10.44 -29.74 7.19
N TYR A 184 11.40 -30.38 6.54
CA TYR A 184 11.26 -31.77 6.08
C TYR A 184 11.24 -32.78 7.23
N SER A 185 12.07 -32.62 8.27
CA SER A 185 12.00 -33.47 9.47
C SER A 185 10.67 -33.30 10.20
N ASP A 186 10.18 -32.08 10.38
CA ASP A 186 8.91 -31.80 11.05
C ASP A 186 7.73 -32.41 10.28
N PHE A 187 7.73 -32.33 8.94
CA PHE A 187 6.74 -33.01 8.10
C PHE A 187 6.84 -34.54 8.21
N VAL A 188 8.04 -35.12 8.28
CA VAL A 188 8.25 -36.57 8.42
C VAL A 188 7.86 -37.07 9.80
N GLU A 189 8.15 -36.34 10.88
CA GLU A 189 7.71 -36.70 12.23
C GLU A 189 6.20 -36.53 12.40
N THR A 190 5.61 -35.48 11.82
CA THR A 190 4.16 -35.28 11.76
C THR A 190 3.46 -36.42 11.00
N LEU A 191 3.98 -36.80 9.82
CA LEU A 191 3.51 -37.97 9.07
C LEU A 191 3.63 -39.27 9.88
N LYS A 192 4.75 -39.47 10.58
CA LYS A 192 4.99 -40.64 11.43
C LYS A 192 4.07 -40.70 12.66
N GLY A 193 3.67 -39.54 13.20
CA GLY A 193 2.63 -39.42 14.23
C GLY A 193 1.23 -39.79 13.71
N PHE A 194 0.85 -39.30 12.52
CA PHE A 194 -0.41 -39.68 11.87
C PHE A 194 -0.42 -41.12 11.33
N LEU A 195 0.74 -41.74 11.13
CA LEU A 195 0.89 -43.17 10.81
C LEU A 195 0.73 -44.10 12.03
N SER A 196 0.33 -43.57 13.19
CA SER A 196 0.08 -44.38 14.38
C SER A 196 -1.03 -45.42 14.15
N ILE A 197 -0.79 -46.63 14.65
CA ILE A 197 -1.35 -47.88 14.11
C ILE A 197 -2.87 -48.04 14.37
N SER A 198 -3.47 -47.23 15.24
CA SER A 198 -4.91 -47.35 15.58
C SER A 198 -5.87 -46.96 14.43
N ASN A 199 -5.52 -45.97 13.62
CA ASN A 199 -6.46 -45.34 12.67
C ASN A 199 -6.04 -45.49 11.19
N VAL A 200 -5.19 -46.48 10.85
CA VAL A 200 -4.67 -46.72 9.49
C VAL A 200 -5.79 -46.84 8.43
N LYS A 201 -6.95 -47.40 8.80
CA LYS A 201 -8.14 -47.47 7.92
C LYS A 201 -8.67 -46.09 7.53
N GLU A 202 -8.72 -45.16 8.47
CA GLU A 202 -9.18 -43.79 8.25
C GLU A 202 -8.14 -43.00 7.44
N PHE A 203 -6.84 -43.17 7.76
CA PHE A 203 -5.74 -42.60 6.99
C PHE A 203 -5.77 -43.04 5.52
N ILE A 204 -5.96 -44.34 5.23
CA ILE A 204 -6.10 -44.85 3.85
C ILE A 204 -7.35 -44.29 3.17
N THR A 205 -8.47 -44.17 3.89
CA THR A 205 -9.72 -43.61 3.34
C THR A 205 -9.56 -42.13 3.00
N PHE A 206 -8.92 -41.35 3.88
CA PHE A 206 -8.56 -39.96 3.66
C PHE A 206 -7.59 -39.80 2.48
N LEU A 207 -6.54 -40.63 2.41
CA LEU A 207 -5.56 -40.61 1.33
C LEU A 207 -6.21 -40.88 -0.04
N LEU A 208 -7.13 -41.84 -0.12
CA LEU A 208 -7.84 -42.18 -1.34
C LEU A 208 -8.80 -41.04 -1.76
N ALA A 209 -9.53 -40.46 -0.81
CA ALA A 209 -10.36 -39.27 -1.05
C ALA A 209 -9.52 -38.05 -1.48
N PHE A 210 -8.34 -37.85 -0.88
CA PHE A 210 -7.38 -36.79 -1.22
C PHE A 210 -6.82 -36.95 -2.64
N VAL A 211 -6.49 -38.17 -3.07
CA VAL A 211 -6.10 -38.46 -4.46
C VAL A 211 -7.24 -38.13 -5.43
N ILE A 212 -8.48 -38.53 -5.14
CA ILE A 212 -9.65 -38.18 -5.97
C ILE A 212 -9.86 -36.66 -6.02
N ALA A 213 -9.71 -35.96 -4.90
CA ALA A 213 -9.81 -34.51 -4.82
C ALA A 213 -8.71 -33.81 -5.64
N ILE A 214 -7.46 -34.30 -5.59
CA ILE A 214 -6.36 -33.80 -6.42
C ILE A 214 -6.64 -34.03 -7.91
N PHE A 215 -7.08 -35.22 -8.33
CA PHE A 215 -7.38 -35.48 -9.75
C PHE A 215 -8.55 -34.62 -10.27
N THR A 216 -9.62 -34.50 -9.48
CA THR A 216 -10.81 -33.71 -9.82
C THR A 216 -10.50 -32.21 -9.86
N GLY A 217 -9.78 -31.72 -8.84
CA GLY A 217 -9.31 -30.35 -8.75
C GLY A 217 -8.33 -29.99 -9.86
N SER A 218 -7.36 -30.86 -10.14
CA SER A 218 -6.38 -30.66 -11.23
C SER A 218 -7.05 -30.63 -12.59
N THR A 219 -8.00 -31.54 -12.87
CA THR A 219 -8.75 -31.55 -14.14
C THR A 219 -9.55 -30.26 -14.31
N SER A 220 -10.22 -29.81 -13.25
CA SER A 220 -10.98 -28.55 -13.24
C SER A 220 -10.07 -27.32 -13.41
N PHE A 221 -8.92 -27.33 -12.74
CA PHE A 221 -7.90 -26.28 -12.82
C PHE A 221 -7.25 -26.22 -14.20
N ILE A 222 -6.93 -27.35 -14.82
CA ILE A 222 -6.39 -27.43 -16.19
C ILE A 222 -7.39 -26.89 -17.21
N ASN A 223 -8.69 -27.21 -17.06
CA ASN A 223 -9.74 -26.65 -17.92
C ASN A 223 -9.89 -25.12 -17.74
N PHE A 224 -9.86 -24.62 -16.51
CA PHE A 224 -9.91 -23.18 -16.24
C PHE A 224 -8.65 -22.47 -16.78
N LEU A 225 -7.46 -23.00 -16.46
CA LEU A 225 -6.17 -22.44 -16.87
C LEU A 225 -5.97 -22.50 -18.38
N GLY A 226 -6.43 -23.56 -19.05
CA GLY A 226 -6.41 -23.67 -20.51
C GLY A 226 -7.28 -22.59 -21.18
N ASN A 227 -8.51 -22.41 -20.71
CA ASN A 227 -9.39 -21.33 -21.18
C ASN A 227 -8.81 -19.94 -20.89
N PHE A 228 -8.21 -19.73 -19.71
CA PHE A 228 -7.52 -18.49 -19.35
C PHE A 228 -6.31 -18.22 -20.24
N ILE A 229 -5.45 -19.22 -20.49
CA ILE A 229 -4.28 -19.10 -21.38
C ILE A 229 -4.72 -18.82 -22.82
N LEU A 230 -5.79 -19.44 -23.32
CA LEU A 230 -6.33 -19.15 -24.65
C LEU A 230 -6.87 -17.72 -24.78
N ALA A 231 -7.55 -17.21 -23.74
CA ALA A 231 -8.00 -15.82 -23.69
C ALA A 231 -6.81 -14.84 -23.61
N LEU A 232 -5.86 -15.09 -22.70
CA LEU A 232 -4.65 -14.31 -22.53
C LEU A 232 -3.81 -14.28 -23.82
N LEU A 233 -3.62 -15.43 -24.47
CA LEU A 233 -2.84 -15.52 -25.72
C LEU A 233 -3.55 -14.83 -26.89
N ARG A 234 -4.88 -14.80 -26.91
CA ARG A 234 -5.67 -14.00 -27.87
C ARG A 234 -5.47 -12.50 -27.65
N GLU A 235 -5.59 -12.02 -26.41
CA GLU A 235 -5.37 -10.61 -26.09
C GLU A 235 -3.91 -10.19 -26.27
N PHE A 236 -2.96 -11.05 -25.89
CA PHE A 236 -1.53 -10.84 -26.11
C PHE A 236 -1.17 -10.82 -27.61
N SER A 237 -1.80 -11.65 -28.44
CA SER A 237 -1.65 -11.60 -29.90
C SER A 237 -2.13 -10.26 -30.49
N ILE A 238 -3.25 -9.73 -30.00
CA ILE A 238 -3.74 -8.39 -30.36
C ILE A 238 -2.77 -7.30 -29.87
N LEU A 239 -2.28 -7.41 -28.63
CA LEU A 239 -1.30 -6.49 -28.05
C LEU A 239 0.00 -6.49 -28.85
N VAL A 240 0.55 -7.65 -29.19
CA VAL A 240 1.76 -7.78 -30.03
C VAL A 240 1.51 -7.18 -31.41
N LYS A 241 0.42 -7.54 -32.09
CA LYS A 241 0.07 -6.99 -33.42
C LYS A 241 -0.02 -5.46 -33.43
N ASN A 242 -0.59 -4.88 -32.37
CA ASN A 242 -0.70 -3.42 -32.22
C ASN A 242 0.64 -2.77 -31.78
N SER A 243 1.47 -3.49 -31.03
CA SER A 243 2.76 -2.99 -30.52
C SER A 243 3.91 -3.13 -31.51
N THR A 244 3.88 -4.10 -32.43
CA THR A 244 4.93 -4.31 -33.45
C THR A 244 5.28 -3.04 -34.24
N PRO A 245 4.33 -2.26 -34.81
CA PRO A 245 4.67 -1.00 -35.48
C PRO A 245 5.28 0.05 -34.54
N MET A 246 4.89 0.08 -33.26
CA MET A 246 5.48 0.97 -32.26
C MET A 246 6.94 0.56 -31.94
N PHE A 247 7.21 -0.73 -31.75
CA PHE A 247 8.58 -1.24 -31.53
C PHE A 247 9.47 -1.06 -32.76
N LEU A 248 8.94 -1.24 -33.98
CA LEU A 248 9.67 -0.96 -35.21
C LEU A 248 10.01 0.53 -35.32
N GLY A 249 9.04 1.44 -35.11
CA GLY A 249 9.29 2.89 -35.12
C GLY A 249 10.28 3.35 -34.05
N LEU A 250 10.27 2.70 -32.88
CA LEU A 250 11.23 2.94 -31.78
C LEU A 250 12.64 2.44 -32.13
N LEU A 251 12.78 1.26 -32.75
CA LEU A 251 14.07 0.78 -33.28
C LEU A 251 14.59 1.69 -34.40
N ASP A 252 13.71 2.16 -35.28
CA ASP A 252 14.05 3.10 -36.37
C ASP A 252 14.53 4.46 -35.82
N PHE A 253 13.93 4.92 -34.72
CA PHE A 253 14.35 6.12 -33.99
C PHE A 253 15.73 5.94 -33.34
N PHE A 254 15.97 4.83 -32.64
CA PHE A 254 17.30 4.52 -32.08
C PHE A 254 18.36 4.32 -33.17
N SER A 255 18.01 3.66 -34.28
CA SER A 255 18.88 3.50 -35.46
C SER A 255 19.29 4.86 -36.05
N LYS A 256 18.34 5.81 -36.15
CA LYS A 256 18.62 7.19 -36.60
C LYS A 256 19.45 7.99 -35.59
N ILE A 257 19.24 7.82 -34.28
CA ILE A 257 20.09 8.42 -33.24
C ILE A 257 21.53 7.91 -33.36
N VAL A 258 21.72 6.58 -33.40
CA VAL A 258 23.04 5.94 -33.45
C VAL A 258 23.74 6.28 -34.78
N GLY A 259 23.05 6.20 -35.91
CA GLY A 259 23.59 6.60 -37.22
C GLY A 259 23.95 8.08 -37.29
N GLY A 260 23.10 8.96 -36.76
CA GLY A 260 23.39 10.40 -36.64
C GLY A 260 24.60 10.69 -35.74
N PHE A 261 24.73 9.96 -34.62
CA PHE A 261 25.89 10.05 -33.73
C PHE A 261 27.18 9.59 -34.41
N TYR A 262 27.15 8.47 -35.15
CA TYR A 262 28.30 8.04 -35.97
C TYR A 262 28.67 9.06 -37.06
N ILE A 263 27.69 9.72 -37.69
CA ILE A 263 27.94 10.79 -38.67
C ILE A 263 28.59 12.02 -38.01
N LEU A 264 28.11 12.43 -36.83
CA LEU A 264 28.72 13.52 -36.05
C LEU A 264 30.16 13.18 -35.64
N LEU A 265 30.40 11.96 -35.16
CA LEU A 265 31.73 11.46 -34.82
C LEU A 265 32.66 11.44 -36.05
N ALA A 266 32.16 10.97 -37.20
CA ALA A 266 32.90 10.98 -38.45
C ALA A 266 33.20 12.39 -38.95
N MET A 267 32.29 13.36 -38.77
CA MET A 267 32.55 14.76 -39.09
C MET A 267 33.60 15.40 -38.17
N LEU A 268 33.58 15.08 -36.87
CA LEU A 268 34.59 15.52 -35.90
C LEU A 268 36.00 15.12 -36.35
N PHE A 269 36.20 13.83 -36.72
CA PHE A 269 37.50 13.34 -37.21
C PHE A 269 37.83 13.78 -38.64
N ARG A 270 36.84 14.12 -39.47
CA ARG A 270 37.04 14.58 -40.85
C ARG A 270 37.45 16.05 -40.97
N GLN A 271 37.25 16.88 -39.95
CA GLN A 271 37.78 18.26 -39.92
C GLN A 271 39.33 18.30 -39.97
N SER A 272 40.00 17.21 -39.57
CA SER A 272 41.46 17.03 -39.69
C SER A 272 41.97 16.62 -41.09
N ALA A 273 41.09 16.43 -42.09
CA ALA A 273 41.47 15.97 -43.43
C ALA A 273 41.20 17.05 -44.51
N PRO A 274 42.20 17.49 -45.30
CA PRO A 274 42.01 18.51 -46.32
C PRO A 274 41.13 18.03 -47.49
N VAL A 275 40.40 18.96 -48.10
CA VAL A 275 39.45 18.67 -49.18
C VAL A 275 40.20 18.28 -50.47
N PRO A 276 39.91 17.11 -51.09
CA PRO A 276 40.45 16.78 -52.41
C PRO A 276 39.82 17.69 -53.46
N SER A 277 40.65 18.29 -54.32
CA SER A 277 40.25 19.28 -55.32
C SER A 277 39.23 18.74 -56.34
N MET A 278 38.20 19.52 -56.65
CA MET A 278 37.26 19.24 -57.76
C MET A 278 38.01 19.14 -59.10
N ASN A 279 38.18 17.92 -59.61
CA ASN A 279 38.67 17.70 -60.97
C ASN A 279 37.48 17.67 -61.95
N LYS A 280 37.33 18.74 -62.75
CA LYS A 280 36.25 18.86 -63.74
C LYS A 280 36.52 17.91 -64.92
N ARG A 281 35.74 16.84 -65.07
CA ARG A 281 35.69 16.04 -66.32
C ARG A 281 34.32 16.11 -67.00
N THR A 282 34.27 17.04 -67.94
CA THR A 282 33.65 16.98 -69.29
C THR A 282 32.36 16.17 -69.47
N VAL A 283 31.31 16.87 -69.90
CA VAL A 283 30.06 16.30 -70.42
C VAL A 283 30.35 15.45 -71.67
N GLY A 284 29.89 14.20 -71.68
CA GLY A 284 29.86 13.33 -72.87
C GLY A 284 28.45 13.25 -73.45
N VAL A 285 28.16 14.00 -74.51
CA VAL A 285 26.91 13.84 -75.27
C VAL A 285 27.06 12.68 -76.26
N TYR A 286 26.15 11.72 -76.21
CA TYR A 286 25.91 10.77 -77.31
C TYR A 286 24.42 10.76 -77.65
N ASP A 287 24.10 11.28 -78.83
CA ASP A 287 22.79 11.19 -79.48
C ASP A 287 22.82 10.10 -80.58
N ARG A 288 21.65 9.66 -81.03
CA ARG A 288 21.37 8.93 -82.27
C ARG A 288 22.07 7.59 -82.54
N SER A 289 21.30 6.53 -82.33
CA SER A 289 20.82 5.64 -83.42
C SER A 289 19.67 4.78 -82.86
N ARG A 290 18.40 4.97 -83.20
CA ARG A 290 17.76 4.79 -84.52
C ARG A 290 18.02 3.40 -85.13
N ARG A 291 17.32 2.38 -84.60
CA ARG A 291 16.91 1.17 -85.35
C ARG A 291 15.51 0.74 -84.90
N SER A 292 14.51 1.40 -85.48
CA SER A 292 13.22 0.76 -85.71
C SER A 292 13.39 -0.12 -86.94
N TYR A 293 12.92 -1.35 -86.86
CA TYR A 293 12.63 -2.20 -87.99
C TYR A 293 11.24 -2.78 -87.76
N ASN A 294 10.40 -2.74 -88.79
CA ASN A 294 9.16 -3.50 -88.79
C ASN A 294 9.51 -4.96 -89.08
N ASP A 295 8.81 -5.88 -88.43
CA ASP A 295 8.32 -7.08 -89.10
C ASP A 295 6.79 -7.03 -89.03
N GLN A 296 6.11 -7.40 -90.11
CA GLN A 296 4.69 -7.16 -90.34
C GLN A 296 4.17 -8.24 -91.29
N TYR A 297 2.99 -8.79 -91.00
CA TYR A 297 2.38 -9.98 -91.65
C TYR A 297 3.07 -11.31 -91.29
N ASP A 298 2.39 -12.46 -91.36
CA ASP A 298 1.16 -12.76 -92.09
C ASP A 298 0.00 -13.32 -91.23
N ASP A 299 -1.21 -13.18 -91.75
CA ASP A 299 -2.49 -13.47 -91.09
C ASP A 299 -3.47 -14.11 -92.10
N ARG A 300 -3.37 -15.44 -92.23
CA ARG A 300 -4.30 -16.36 -92.93
C ARG A 300 -4.20 -17.73 -92.25
N GLN A 301 -5.29 -18.27 -91.69
CA GLN A 301 -6.26 -19.12 -92.39
C GLN A 301 -5.63 -20.28 -93.17
N PHE A 302 -5.72 -21.49 -92.61
CA PHE A 302 -6.40 -22.64 -93.23
C PHE A 302 -6.72 -23.71 -92.15
N ASP A 303 -7.96 -24.21 -92.23
CA ASP A 303 -8.58 -25.43 -91.67
C ASP A 303 -7.92 -26.17 -90.47
#